data_AF-S6U033-F1
#
_entry.id   AF-S6U033-F1
#
_cell.length_a   1.000
_cell.length_b   1.000
_cell.length_c   1.000
_cell.angle_alpha   90.00
_cell.angle_beta   90.00
_cell.angle_gamma   90.00
#
_symmetry.space_group_name_H-M   'P 1'
#
loop_
_entity.id
_entity.type
_entity.pdbx_description
1 polymer ?
#
loop_
_entity_poly.entity_id
_entity_poly.type
_entity_poly.pdbx_seq_one_letter_code
_entity_poly.pdbx_strand_id
1 'polypeptide(L)'
;MDSAATALEAGAQRVDLLIRRAELPRVNKGKGVGNPGMVHGYWRLPDIWKWRIRHYLNKQQVPPPRGSTLRVSSSGRARFLLDNPVLAVEVNPAGGVWLQTSKARIEADFVVFATGFRTDFELRSEFTPFSSHIRVWQDRFEAPEGETDSELVVLPDLGNCFEFQEKTPGGCPGLNHIHCFSYPAALSYGAVSGDIPAISEGSKRLAHALVGLLFNEDIALHFESMRTYAEPELLGDEWVASEPTAEELRP
;
A
#
# COMPACT_ATOMS: atom_id res chain seq x y z
N MET A 1 -8.84 17.48 -8.38
CA MET A 1 -8.40 18.88 -8.54
C MET A 1 -7.54 19.06 -9.77
N ASP A 2 -6.50 18.25 -9.96
CA ASP A 2 -5.57 18.46 -11.09
C ASP A 2 -6.27 18.39 -12.45
N SER A 3 -7.18 17.42 -12.69
CA SER A 3 -7.98 17.38 -13.92
C SER A 3 -8.83 18.64 -14.14
N ALA A 4 -9.39 19.21 -13.06
CA ALA A 4 -10.16 20.44 -13.14
C ALA A 4 -9.26 21.64 -13.48
N ALA A 5 -8.08 21.73 -12.86
CA ALA A 5 -7.09 22.76 -13.16
C ALA A 5 -6.64 22.69 -14.62
N THR A 6 -6.27 21.49 -15.08
CA THR A 6 -5.85 21.25 -16.47
C THR A 6 -6.96 21.63 -17.45
N ALA A 7 -8.22 21.26 -17.20
CA ALA A 7 -9.33 21.62 -18.07
C ALA A 7 -9.53 23.14 -18.17
N LEU A 8 -9.45 23.85 -17.03
CA LEU A 8 -9.57 25.31 -16.99
C LEU A 8 -8.44 26.03 -17.73
N GLU A 9 -7.21 25.52 -17.58
CA GLU A 9 -6.01 26.02 -18.26
C GLU A 9 -6.02 25.73 -19.75
N ALA A 10 -6.63 24.62 -20.16
CA ALA A 10 -6.87 24.27 -21.56
C ALA A 10 -8.05 25.02 -22.19
N GLY A 11 -8.71 25.93 -21.46
CA GLY A 11 -9.74 26.81 -22.01
C GLY A 11 -11.19 26.39 -21.75
N ALA A 12 -11.45 25.41 -20.87
CA ALA A 12 -12.83 25.05 -20.49
C ALA A 12 -13.59 26.29 -19.98
N GLN A 13 -14.78 26.56 -20.54
CA GLN A 13 -15.56 27.75 -20.18
C GLN A 13 -16.07 27.71 -18.73
N ARG A 14 -16.35 26.50 -18.22
CA ARG A 14 -16.77 26.25 -16.84
C ARG A 14 -16.31 24.85 -16.41
N VAL A 15 -16.00 24.68 -15.13
CA VAL A 15 -15.81 23.35 -14.52
C VAL A 15 -16.65 23.24 -13.25
N ASP A 16 -17.50 22.23 -13.20
CA ASP A 16 -18.34 21.93 -12.04
C ASP A 16 -17.78 20.72 -11.29
N LEU A 17 -17.28 20.96 -10.08
CA LEU A 17 -16.80 19.92 -9.19
C LEU A 17 -17.96 19.40 -8.35
N LEU A 18 -18.56 18.29 -8.78
CA LEU A 18 -19.63 17.59 -8.07
C LEU A 18 -19.02 16.71 -6.97
N ILE A 19 -19.31 17.03 -5.71
CA ILE A 19 -18.68 16.41 -4.55
C ILE A 19 -19.78 15.91 -3.61
N ARG A 20 -19.75 14.60 -3.32
CA ARG A 20 -20.78 13.95 -2.49
C ARG A 20 -20.83 14.43 -1.04
N ARG A 21 -19.72 14.94 -0.49
CA ARG A 21 -19.63 15.36 0.92
C ARG A 21 -20.04 16.81 1.07
N ALA A 22 -20.65 17.15 2.21
CA ALA A 22 -21.00 18.51 2.57
C ALA A 22 -19.79 19.42 2.82
N GLU A 23 -18.67 18.85 3.26
CA GLU A 23 -17.42 19.58 3.47
C GLU A 23 -16.24 18.83 2.87
N LEU A 24 -15.25 19.58 2.37
CA LEU A 24 -13.95 19.04 2.02
C LEU A 24 -13.12 18.80 3.28
N PRO A 25 -12.46 17.64 3.41
CA PRO A 25 -11.51 17.45 4.51
C PRO A 25 -10.43 18.52 4.43
N ARG A 26 -10.02 19.04 5.59
CA ARG A 26 -8.96 20.06 5.72
C ARG A 26 -7.67 19.48 6.29
N VAL A 27 -7.76 18.37 7.00
CA VAL A 27 -6.64 17.75 7.71
C VAL A 27 -6.29 16.42 7.04
N ASN A 28 -5.06 16.29 6.56
CA ASN A 28 -4.55 15.00 6.10
C ASN A 28 -4.13 14.17 7.32
N LYS A 29 -5.03 13.31 7.81
CA LYS A 29 -4.76 12.41 8.94
C LYS A 29 -3.66 11.40 8.61
N GLY A 30 -3.55 10.96 7.36
CA GLY A 30 -2.48 10.07 6.88
C GLY A 30 -1.09 10.71 7.02
N LYS A 31 -0.97 12.02 6.74
CA LYS A 31 0.29 12.75 6.99
C LYS A 31 0.63 12.82 8.48
N GLY A 32 -0.37 12.94 9.34
CA GLY A 32 -0.18 13.05 10.80
C GLY A 32 0.33 11.78 11.47
N VAL A 33 0.17 10.61 10.84
CA VAL A 33 0.65 9.33 11.38
C VAL A 33 2.09 8.98 10.95
N GLY A 34 2.71 9.80 10.10
CA GLY A 34 4.08 9.58 9.63
C GLY A 34 5.10 9.72 10.76
N ASN A 35 5.44 8.62 11.41
CA ASN A 35 6.50 8.54 12.41
C ASN A 35 7.23 7.18 12.31
N PRO A 36 8.45 7.05 12.87
CA PRO A 36 9.22 5.82 12.79
C PRO A 36 8.48 4.59 13.34
N GLY A 37 7.65 4.74 14.38
CA GLY A 37 6.82 3.65 14.91
C GLY A 37 5.79 3.15 13.91
N MET A 38 5.20 4.03 13.10
CA MET A 38 4.31 3.64 12.01
C MET A 38 5.06 2.88 10.91
N VAL A 39 6.23 3.38 10.49
CA VAL A 39 7.03 2.78 9.42
C VAL A 39 7.61 1.41 9.83
N HIS A 40 8.16 1.33 11.04
CA HIS A 40 8.87 0.14 11.50
C HIS A 40 8.01 -0.83 12.31
N GLY A 41 6.91 -0.36 12.91
CA GLY A 41 6.11 -1.11 13.87
C GLY A 41 4.70 -1.49 13.41
N TYR A 42 4.11 -0.84 12.40
CA TYR A 42 2.70 -1.08 12.04
C TYR A 42 2.37 -2.56 11.76
N TRP A 43 3.24 -3.26 11.05
CA TRP A 43 3.04 -4.67 10.71
C TRP A 43 2.99 -5.60 11.95
N ARG A 44 3.56 -5.17 13.08
CA ARG A 44 3.53 -5.89 14.36
C ARG A 44 2.27 -5.61 15.19
N LEU A 45 1.42 -4.68 14.76
CA LEU A 45 0.18 -4.37 15.46
C LEU A 45 -0.75 -5.59 15.47
N PRO A 46 -1.52 -5.78 16.55
CA PRO A 46 -2.67 -6.67 16.52
C PRO A 46 -3.61 -6.29 15.37
N ASP A 47 -4.25 -7.30 14.76
CA ASP A 47 -5.11 -7.13 13.58
C ASP A 47 -6.20 -6.08 13.78
N ILE A 48 -6.81 -6.05 14.96
CA ILE A 48 -7.82 -5.05 15.34
C ILE A 48 -7.32 -3.60 15.20
N TRP A 49 -6.05 -3.33 15.51
CA TRP A 49 -5.48 -2.00 15.39
C TRP A 49 -5.10 -1.67 13.94
N LYS A 50 -4.63 -2.64 13.17
CA LYS A 50 -4.42 -2.48 11.72
C LYS A 50 -5.73 -2.06 11.05
N TRP A 51 -6.81 -2.79 11.36
CA TRP A 51 -8.16 -2.50 10.89
C TRP A 51 -8.63 -1.12 11.29
N ARG A 52 -8.66 -0.81 12.59
CA ARG A 52 -9.15 0.48 13.12
C ARG A 52 -8.44 1.68 12.52
N ILE A 53 -7.10 1.63 12.45
CA ILE A 53 -6.30 2.72 11.88
C ILE A 53 -6.68 2.91 10.42
N ARG A 54 -6.75 1.84 9.65
CA ARG A 54 -7.01 1.93 8.22
C ARG A 54 -8.45 2.33 7.92
N HIS A 55 -9.43 1.74 8.61
CA HIS A 55 -10.84 2.13 8.54
C HIS A 55 -11.01 3.63 8.85
N TYR A 56 -10.37 4.12 9.92
CA TYR A 56 -10.38 5.53 10.27
C TYR A 56 -9.80 6.39 9.13
N LEU A 57 -8.63 6.05 8.59
CA LEU A 57 -8.03 6.79 7.48
C LEU A 57 -8.93 6.81 6.23
N ASN A 58 -9.56 5.69 5.90
CA ASN A 58 -10.53 5.57 4.80
C ASN A 58 -11.75 6.49 5.01
N LYS A 59 -12.27 6.61 6.24
CA LYS A 59 -13.38 7.52 6.57
C LYS A 59 -12.98 9.00 6.51
N GLN A 60 -11.76 9.33 6.94
CA GLN A 60 -11.28 10.72 6.95
C GLN A 60 -11.03 11.22 5.52
N GLN A 61 -10.42 10.37 4.69
CA GLN A 61 -9.94 10.66 3.33
C GLN A 61 -8.88 11.78 3.29
N VAL A 62 -8.12 11.83 2.19
CA VAL A 62 -7.05 12.81 2.01
C VAL A 62 -7.62 14.11 1.42
N PRO A 63 -7.31 15.29 1.98
CA PRO A 63 -7.69 16.57 1.39
C PRO A 63 -7.04 16.77 0.02
N PRO A 64 -7.70 17.46 -0.92
CA PRO A 64 -7.06 17.83 -2.17
C PRO A 64 -5.83 18.73 -1.90
N PRO A 65 -4.77 18.65 -2.72
CA PRO A 65 -3.61 19.52 -2.55
C PRO A 65 -4.00 20.99 -2.57
N ARG A 66 -3.48 21.77 -1.62
CA ARG A 66 -3.81 23.19 -1.47
C ARG A 66 -3.48 23.97 -2.75
N GLY A 67 -2.31 23.74 -3.36
CA GLY A 67 -1.88 24.42 -4.58
C GLY A 67 -2.85 24.23 -5.74
N SER A 68 -3.22 22.98 -6.03
CA SER A 68 -4.20 22.66 -7.08
C SER A 68 -5.59 23.21 -6.76
N THR A 69 -6.00 23.16 -5.48
CA THR A 69 -7.29 23.73 -5.07
C THR A 69 -7.34 25.24 -5.30
N LEU A 70 -6.26 25.96 -4.96
CA LEU A 70 -6.16 27.41 -5.19
C LEU A 70 -6.24 27.74 -6.68
N ARG A 71 -5.46 27.05 -7.53
CA ARG A 71 -5.50 27.20 -9.01
C ARG A 71 -6.92 27.07 -9.57
N VAL A 72 -7.67 26.06 -9.12
CA VAL A 72 -9.06 25.85 -9.56
C VAL A 72 -9.95 26.98 -9.03
N SER A 73 -9.89 27.29 -7.74
CA SER A 73 -10.76 28.29 -7.11
C SER A 73 -10.53 29.72 -7.60
N SER A 74 -9.30 30.08 -7.99
CA SER A 74 -8.97 31.44 -8.46
C SER A 74 -9.33 31.66 -9.93
N SER A 75 -9.77 30.64 -10.66
CA SER A 75 -10.07 30.71 -12.10
C SER A 75 -11.30 31.56 -12.45
N GLY A 76 -12.19 31.82 -11.49
CA GLY A 76 -13.50 32.45 -11.72
C GLY A 76 -14.51 31.59 -12.53
N ARG A 77 -14.08 30.43 -13.05
CA ARG A 77 -14.85 29.52 -13.92
C ARG A 77 -15.13 28.17 -13.26
N ALA A 78 -14.68 27.97 -12.02
CA ALA A 78 -14.92 26.76 -11.25
C ALA A 78 -16.07 26.92 -10.24
N ARG A 79 -16.93 25.91 -10.13
CA ARG A 79 -17.95 25.83 -9.06
C ARG A 79 -17.75 24.56 -8.24
N PHE A 80 -17.74 24.72 -6.93
CA PHE A 80 -17.64 23.59 -5.98
C PHE A 80 -19.06 23.27 -5.49
N LEU A 81 -19.62 22.19 -6.01
CA LEU A 81 -20.97 21.74 -5.69
C LEU A 81 -20.86 20.61 -4.66
N LEU A 82 -20.76 21.02 -3.39
CA LEU A 82 -20.72 20.13 -2.22
C LEU A 82 -22.11 19.58 -1.90
N ASP A 83 -22.14 18.44 -1.19
CA ASP A 83 -23.37 17.71 -0.88
C ASP A 83 -24.24 17.49 -2.13
N ASN A 84 -23.57 17.09 -3.22
CA ASN A 84 -24.16 16.96 -4.56
C ASN A 84 -23.68 15.65 -5.22
N PRO A 85 -24.07 14.48 -4.68
CA PRO A 85 -23.75 13.20 -5.31
C PRO A 85 -24.42 13.10 -6.69
N VAL A 86 -23.69 12.54 -7.65
CA VAL A 86 -24.23 12.13 -8.96
C VAL A 86 -24.97 10.81 -8.76
N LEU A 87 -26.24 10.77 -9.15
CA LEU A 87 -27.13 9.61 -9.01
C LEU A 87 -27.31 8.87 -10.33
N ALA A 88 -27.32 9.60 -11.45
CA ALA A 88 -27.40 9.03 -12.79
C ALA A 88 -26.69 9.93 -13.81
N VAL A 89 -26.27 9.32 -14.91
CA VAL A 89 -25.70 10.01 -16.07
C VAL A 89 -26.45 9.54 -17.31
N GLU A 90 -26.97 10.49 -18.07
CA GLU A 90 -27.70 10.24 -19.31
C GLU A 90 -27.03 11.00 -20.46
N VAL A 91 -27.04 10.43 -21.66
CA VAL A 91 -26.62 11.15 -22.86
C VAL A 91 -27.72 12.14 -23.23
N ASN A 92 -27.37 13.41 -23.40
CA ASN A 92 -28.31 14.41 -23.87
C ASN A 92 -28.55 14.20 -25.38
N PRO A 93 -29.81 14.06 -25.84
CA PRO A 93 -30.12 13.89 -27.26
C PRO A 93 -29.59 15.03 -28.16
N ALA A 94 -29.43 16.24 -27.61
CA ALA A 94 -28.87 17.40 -28.33
C ALA A 94 -27.33 17.46 -28.31
N GLY A 95 -26.66 16.51 -27.62
CA GLY A 95 -25.20 16.47 -27.43
C GLY A 95 -24.79 16.72 -25.98
N GLY A 96 -23.68 16.10 -25.56
CA GLY A 96 -23.18 16.12 -24.18
C GLY A 96 -23.91 15.15 -23.26
N VAL A 97 -23.92 15.46 -21.96
CA VAL A 97 -24.53 14.62 -20.92
C VAL A 97 -25.38 15.43 -19.94
N TRP A 98 -26.34 14.73 -19.34
CA TRP A 98 -27.09 15.17 -18.18
C TRP A 98 -26.65 14.37 -16.95
N LEU A 99 -26.19 15.08 -15.93
CA LEU A 99 -25.81 14.54 -14.63
C LEU A 99 -26.97 14.80 -13.67
N GLN A 100 -27.71 13.75 -13.32
CA GLN A 100 -28.74 13.85 -12.29
C GLN A 100 -28.07 13.80 -10.93
N THR A 101 -28.30 14.82 -10.11
CA THR A 101 -27.84 14.87 -8.73
C THR A 101 -29.03 14.82 -7.77
N SER A 102 -28.77 14.77 -6.47
CA SER A 102 -29.82 14.88 -5.45
C SER A 102 -30.54 16.23 -5.44
N LYS A 103 -29.99 17.26 -6.09
CA LYS A 103 -30.50 18.64 -6.02
C LYS A 103 -30.87 19.24 -7.38
N ALA A 104 -30.28 18.76 -8.47
CA ALA A 104 -30.45 19.34 -9.79
C ALA A 104 -30.11 18.35 -10.91
N ARG A 105 -30.45 18.74 -12.13
CA ARG A 105 -29.84 18.19 -13.35
C ARG A 105 -28.77 19.16 -13.84
N ILE A 106 -27.54 18.69 -13.97
CA ILE A 106 -26.41 19.49 -14.45
C ILE A 106 -26.06 19.04 -15.87
N GLU A 107 -26.01 19.98 -16.80
CA GLU A 107 -25.63 19.72 -18.19
C GLU A 107 -24.13 20.00 -18.38
N ALA A 108 -23.44 19.10 -19.06
CA ALA A 108 -22.01 19.20 -19.34
C ALA A 108 -21.65 18.53 -20.68
N ASP A 109 -20.62 19.03 -21.34
CA ASP A 109 -20.12 18.43 -22.59
C ASP A 109 -19.32 17.15 -22.32
N PHE A 110 -18.60 17.11 -21.19
CA PHE A 110 -17.73 15.99 -20.79
C PHE A 110 -17.83 15.70 -19.29
N VAL A 111 -17.57 14.45 -18.92
CA VAL A 111 -17.49 14.01 -17.52
C VAL A 111 -16.13 13.38 -17.26
N VAL A 112 -15.48 13.80 -16.17
CA VAL A 112 -14.24 13.19 -15.69
C VAL A 112 -14.50 12.56 -14.32
N PHE A 113 -14.43 11.23 -14.25
CA PHE A 113 -14.59 10.49 -13.00
C PHE A 113 -13.30 10.50 -12.19
N ALA A 114 -13.19 11.46 -11.27
CA ALA A 114 -12.10 11.53 -10.28
C ALA A 114 -12.48 10.77 -8.98
N THR A 115 -12.96 9.53 -9.12
CA THR A 115 -13.60 8.75 -8.03
C THR A 115 -12.68 7.73 -7.35
N GLY A 116 -11.38 7.78 -7.63
CA GLY A 116 -10.38 6.89 -7.03
C GLY A 116 -10.27 5.54 -7.74
N PHE A 117 -9.74 4.55 -7.03
CA PHE A 117 -9.44 3.21 -7.53
C PHE A 117 -9.97 2.15 -6.56
N ARG A 118 -10.07 0.91 -7.05
CA ARG A 118 -10.34 -0.27 -6.22
C ARG A 118 -9.27 -1.33 -6.48
N THR A 119 -8.94 -2.12 -5.46
CA THR A 119 -8.14 -3.33 -5.61
C THR A 119 -9.04 -4.47 -6.05
N ASP A 120 -8.68 -5.16 -7.12
CA ASP A 120 -9.41 -6.30 -7.66
C ASP A 120 -8.46 -7.16 -8.49
N PHE A 121 -8.04 -8.30 -7.94
CA PHE A 121 -7.08 -9.20 -8.61
C PHE A 121 -7.72 -9.95 -9.78
N GLU A 122 -9.04 -10.16 -9.77
CA GLU A 122 -9.73 -10.91 -10.84
C GLU A 122 -9.80 -10.13 -12.15
N LEU A 123 -9.71 -8.79 -12.09
CA LEU A 123 -9.68 -7.92 -13.27
C LEU A 123 -8.31 -7.90 -13.99
N ARG A 124 -7.32 -8.63 -13.49
CA ARG A 124 -5.96 -8.67 -14.03
C ARG A 124 -5.63 -10.10 -14.45
N SER A 125 -5.51 -10.34 -15.75
CA SER A 125 -5.31 -11.69 -16.31
C SER A 125 -4.04 -12.36 -15.80
N GLU A 126 -3.04 -11.57 -15.40
CA GLU A 126 -1.79 -12.06 -14.82
C GLU A 126 -2.01 -12.77 -13.45
N PHE A 127 -3.11 -12.48 -12.76
CA PHE A 127 -3.47 -13.09 -11.47
C PHE A 127 -4.47 -14.25 -11.60
N THR A 128 -5.13 -14.41 -12.76
CA THR A 128 -6.14 -15.45 -12.99
C THR A 128 -5.73 -16.86 -12.53
N PRO A 129 -4.48 -17.32 -12.71
CA PRO A 129 -4.09 -18.67 -12.28
C PRO A 129 -4.15 -18.90 -10.76
N PHE A 130 -4.15 -17.85 -9.94
CA PHE A 130 -4.01 -17.98 -8.49
C PHE A 130 -4.86 -17.02 -7.65
N SER A 131 -5.58 -16.05 -8.23
CA SER A 131 -6.30 -15.01 -7.49
C SER A 131 -7.33 -15.56 -6.50
N SER A 132 -8.04 -16.63 -6.87
CA SER A 132 -9.03 -17.32 -6.01
C SER A 132 -8.40 -18.03 -4.81
N HIS A 133 -7.09 -18.28 -4.85
CA HIS A 133 -6.33 -18.93 -3.80
C HIS A 133 -5.69 -17.94 -2.83
N ILE A 134 -5.70 -16.64 -3.13
CA ILE A 134 -5.18 -15.60 -2.23
C ILE A 134 -6.12 -15.45 -1.04
N ARG A 135 -5.58 -15.61 0.17
CA ARG A 135 -6.28 -15.26 1.41
C ARG A 135 -6.43 -13.75 1.50
N VAL A 136 -7.66 -13.29 1.68
CA VAL A 136 -7.98 -11.89 1.95
C VAL A 136 -8.39 -11.71 3.41
N TRP A 137 -8.40 -10.46 3.89
CA TRP A 137 -8.66 -10.17 5.30
C TRP A 137 -9.99 -10.74 5.81
N GLN A 138 -11.06 -10.66 5.02
CA GLN A 138 -12.37 -11.24 5.41
C GLN A 138 -12.35 -12.76 5.60
N ASP A 139 -11.38 -13.48 5.04
CA ASP A 139 -11.30 -14.94 5.21
C ASP A 139 -10.90 -15.33 6.64
N ARG A 140 -10.31 -14.41 7.42
CA ARG A 140 -9.84 -14.71 8.78
C ARG A 140 -10.11 -13.65 9.86
N PHE A 141 -10.52 -12.44 9.48
CA PHE A 141 -10.76 -11.33 10.40
C PHE A 141 -12.18 -10.78 10.21
N GLU A 142 -12.94 -10.76 11.29
CA GLU A 142 -14.26 -10.13 11.35
C GLU A 142 -14.14 -8.69 11.86
N ALA A 143 -14.64 -7.75 11.07
CA ALA A 143 -14.64 -6.34 11.44
C ALA A 143 -15.56 -6.09 12.65
N PRO A 144 -15.17 -5.24 13.62
CA PRO A 144 -16.07 -4.80 14.67
C PRO A 144 -17.34 -4.18 14.12
N GLU A 145 -18.44 -4.29 14.88
CA GLU A 145 -19.70 -3.65 14.53
C GLU A 145 -19.52 -2.14 14.29
N GLY A 146 -20.07 -1.63 13.18
CA GLY A 146 -19.95 -0.23 12.78
C GLY A 146 -18.61 0.15 12.11
N GLU A 147 -17.62 -0.76 12.09
CA GLU A 147 -16.31 -0.56 11.47
C GLU A 147 -16.14 -1.33 10.15
N THR A 148 -17.23 -1.77 9.51
CA THR A 148 -17.16 -2.46 8.21
C THR A 148 -16.58 -1.55 7.12
N ASP A 149 -15.73 -2.11 6.26
CA ASP A 149 -15.10 -1.40 5.16
C ASP A 149 -14.91 -2.33 3.96
N SER A 150 -15.65 -2.05 2.88
CA SER A 150 -15.68 -2.88 1.67
C SER A 150 -14.35 -2.95 0.93
N GLU A 151 -13.47 -1.96 1.13
CA GLU A 151 -12.13 -2.01 0.54
C GLU A 151 -11.22 -2.93 1.35
N LEU A 152 -11.28 -2.84 2.68
CA LEU A 152 -10.35 -3.56 3.56
C LEU A 152 -10.59 -5.06 3.58
N VAL A 153 -11.85 -5.49 3.50
CA VAL A 153 -12.22 -6.90 3.48
C VAL A 153 -11.55 -7.67 2.33
N VAL A 154 -11.33 -7.04 1.17
CA VAL A 154 -10.76 -7.67 -0.03
C VAL A 154 -9.25 -7.46 -0.18
N LEU A 155 -8.59 -6.76 0.75
CA LEU A 155 -7.13 -6.64 0.72
C LEU A 155 -6.49 -8.00 1.08
N PRO A 156 -5.33 -8.33 0.51
CA PRO A 156 -4.64 -9.58 0.81
C PRO A 156 -4.14 -9.59 2.26
N ASP A 157 -4.29 -10.73 2.93
CA ASP A 157 -3.66 -11.00 4.22
C ASP A 157 -2.25 -11.54 3.98
N LEU A 158 -1.26 -10.65 4.05
CA LEU A 158 0.12 -10.96 3.68
C LEU A 158 0.95 -11.56 4.81
N GLY A 159 1.87 -12.45 4.45
CA GLY A 159 2.89 -12.99 5.33
C GLY A 159 4.02 -11.98 5.61
N ASN A 160 5.05 -12.41 6.35
CA ASN A 160 6.09 -11.54 6.94
C ASN A 160 7.03 -10.89 5.91
N CYS A 161 7.05 -11.40 4.69
CA CYS A 161 7.87 -10.95 3.57
C CYS A 161 6.99 -10.33 2.46
N PHE A 162 5.77 -9.87 2.78
CA PHE A 162 4.77 -9.40 1.80
C PHE A 162 4.23 -10.48 0.86
N GLU A 163 4.52 -11.75 1.10
CA GLU A 163 4.02 -12.87 0.30
C GLU A 163 2.51 -13.06 0.43
N PHE A 164 1.86 -13.45 -0.66
CA PHE A 164 0.49 -13.93 -0.61
C PHE A 164 0.40 -15.22 0.20
N GLN A 165 -0.67 -15.36 0.98
CA GLN A 165 -0.95 -16.56 1.75
C GLN A 165 -2.11 -17.32 1.13
N GLU A 166 -2.06 -18.64 1.21
CA GLU A 166 -3.15 -19.48 0.72
C GLU A 166 -4.40 -19.30 1.58
N LYS A 167 -5.54 -19.11 0.91
CA LYS A 167 -6.87 -19.13 1.52
C LYS A 167 -7.18 -20.50 2.12
N THR A 168 -6.88 -21.55 1.36
CA THR A 168 -6.97 -22.95 1.80
C THR A 168 -5.58 -23.56 1.74
N PRO A 169 -5.00 -24.00 2.87
CA PRO A 169 -3.66 -24.59 2.90
C PRO A 169 -3.50 -25.73 1.88
N GLY A 170 -2.44 -25.68 1.07
CA GLY A 170 -2.13 -26.64 0.01
C GLY A 170 -2.94 -26.47 -1.28
N GLY A 171 -3.79 -25.43 -1.37
CA GLY A 171 -4.64 -25.18 -2.54
C GLY A 171 -3.91 -24.56 -3.73
N CYS A 172 -2.77 -23.90 -3.51
CA CYS A 172 -1.91 -23.30 -4.52
C CYS A 172 -0.45 -23.27 -4.03
N PRO A 173 0.25 -24.43 -4.06
CA PRO A 173 1.66 -24.50 -3.67
C PRO A 173 2.53 -23.51 -4.47
N GLY A 174 3.41 -22.78 -3.78
CA GLY A 174 4.27 -21.76 -4.36
C GLY A 174 3.67 -20.35 -4.37
N LEU A 175 2.41 -20.16 -3.95
CA LEU A 175 1.81 -18.82 -3.81
C LEU A 175 2.62 -17.91 -2.87
N ASN A 176 3.25 -18.51 -1.85
CA ASN A 176 4.14 -17.83 -0.90
C ASN A 176 5.45 -17.29 -1.52
N HIS A 177 5.70 -17.54 -2.82
CA HIS A 177 6.84 -16.97 -3.55
C HIS A 177 6.46 -15.70 -4.32
N ILE A 178 5.18 -15.28 -4.26
CA ILE A 178 4.67 -14.07 -4.92
C ILE A 178 4.46 -12.98 -3.87
N HIS A 179 5.25 -11.90 -3.97
CA HIS A 179 5.29 -10.83 -2.97
C HIS A 179 4.54 -9.57 -3.44
N CYS A 180 3.54 -9.16 -2.66
CA CYS A 180 2.71 -7.99 -2.90
C CYS A 180 3.34 -6.72 -2.30
N PHE A 181 4.27 -6.10 -3.03
CA PHE A 181 4.83 -4.79 -2.64
C PHE A 181 4.14 -3.64 -3.39
N SER A 182 2.87 -3.42 -3.07
CA SER A 182 2.04 -2.34 -3.63
C SER A 182 0.92 -1.93 -2.67
N TYR A 183 0.02 -1.02 -3.07
CA TYR A 183 -1.08 -0.51 -2.24
C TYR A 183 -1.92 -1.59 -1.51
N PRO A 184 -2.25 -2.76 -2.10
CA PRO A 184 -3.03 -3.78 -1.41
C PRO A 184 -2.40 -4.28 -0.11
N ALA A 185 -1.08 -4.19 0.05
CA ALA A 185 -0.40 -4.54 1.29
C ALA A 185 -0.68 -3.61 2.46
N ALA A 186 -1.34 -2.47 2.22
CA ALA A 186 -1.37 -1.38 3.19
C ALA A 186 -2.22 -1.66 4.44
N LEU A 187 -3.04 -2.71 4.47
CA LEU A 187 -3.68 -3.16 5.72
C LEU A 187 -2.78 -4.07 6.56
N SER A 188 -1.92 -4.89 5.94
CA SER A 188 -0.94 -5.70 6.67
C SER A 188 0.29 -4.87 7.10
N TYR A 189 0.71 -3.90 6.27
CA TYR A 189 2.00 -3.23 6.39
C TYR A 189 1.95 -1.70 6.53
N GLY A 190 0.77 -1.09 6.41
CA GLY A 190 0.64 0.35 6.39
C GLY A 190 1.15 0.94 5.08
N ALA A 191 1.44 2.24 5.05
CA ALA A 191 1.75 2.96 3.81
C ALA A 191 3.15 2.67 3.20
N VAL A 192 3.92 1.73 3.76
CA VAL A 192 5.33 1.47 3.37
C VAL A 192 5.50 0.87 1.97
N SER A 193 4.42 0.38 1.35
CA SER A 193 4.43 -0.22 0.01
C SER A 193 3.83 0.69 -1.08
N GLY A 194 3.36 1.90 -0.73
CA GLY A 194 2.61 2.74 -1.66
C GLY A 194 2.81 4.24 -1.54
N ASP A 195 3.43 4.74 -0.46
CA ASP A 195 3.65 6.17 -0.27
C ASP A 195 5.14 6.55 -0.36
N ILE A 196 5.43 7.65 -1.06
CA ILE A 196 6.79 8.14 -1.36
C ILE A 196 7.66 8.28 -0.09
N PRO A 197 7.16 8.77 1.06
CA PRO A 197 7.99 8.95 2.25
C PRO A 197 8.52 7.65 2.84
N ALA A 198 7.84 6.52 2.63
CA ALA A 198 8.14 5.26 3.33
C ALA A 198 8.55 4.11 2.41
N ILE A 199 8.49 4.31 1.08
CA ILE A 199 8.78 3.26 0.10
C ILE A 199 10.19 2.68 0.25
N SER A 200 11.20 3.51 0.54
CA SER A 200 12.58 3.06 0.73
C SER A 200 12.74 2.11 1.92
N GLU A 201 11.98 2.33 2.99
CA GLU A 201 12.01 1.46 4.18
C GLU A 201 11.22 0.18 3.94
N GLY A 202 10.09 0.26 3.24
CA GLY A 202 9.36 -0.91 2.77
C GLY A 202 10.19 -1.81 1.85
N SER A 203 10.91 -1.21 0.89
CA SER A 203 11.71 -1.95 -0.08
C SER A 203 12.92 -2.61 0.57
N LYS A 204 13.60 -1.94 1.51
CA LYS A 204 14.67 -2.55 2.32
C LYS A 204 14.14 -3.73 3.13
N ARG A 205 12.96 -3.61 3.75
CA ARG A 205 12.34 -4.72 4.49
C ARG A 205 12.12 -5.92 3.59
N LEU A 206 11.50 -5.70 2.43
CA LEU A 206 11.27 -6.77 1.46
C LEU A 206 12.61 -7.42 1.04
N ALA A 207 13.61 -6.61 0.69
CA ALA A 207 14.92 -7.11 0.27
C ALA A 207 15.60 -7.94 1.35
N HIS A 208 15.65 -7.47 2.60
CA HIS A 208 16.25 -8.22 3.71
C HIS A 208 15.49 -9.52 3.99
N ALA A 209 14.16 -9.49 3.91
CA ALA A 209 13.34 -10.67 4.09
C ALA A 209 13.62 -11.72 3.00
N LEU A 210 13.67 -11.30 1.73
CA LEU A 210 13.99 -12.17 0.59
C LEU A 210 15.41 -12.75 0.68
N VAL A 211 16.42 -11.94 1.02
CA VAL A 211 17.79 -12.42 1.21
C VAL A 211 17.85 -13.47 2.32
N GLY A 212 17.15 -13.26 3.43
CA GLY A 212 17.05 -14.25 4.50
C GLY A 212 16.37 -15.55 4.08
N LEU A 213 15.30 -15.47 3.28
CA LEU A 213 14.63 -16.65 2.73
C LEU A 213 15.56 -17.45 1.82
N LEU A 214 16.17 -16.79 0.83
CA LEU A 214 17.08 -17.43 -0.12
C LEU A 214 18.30 -18.05 0.58
N PHE A 215 18.89 -17.35 1.55
CA PHE A 215 19.99 -17.91 2.35
C PHE A 215 19.59 -19.19 3.09
N ASN A 216 18.38 -19.23 3.66
CA ASN A 216 17.88 -20.42 4.35
C ASN A 216 17.59 -21.58 3.39
N GLU A 217 17.05 -21.29 2.21
CA GLU A 217 16.81 -22.28 1.15
C GLU A 217 18.15 -22.88 0.66
N ASP A 218 19.18 -22.05 0.53
CA ASP A 218 20.51 -22.41 0.04
C ASP A 218 21.52 -22.74 1.16
N ILE A 219 21.07 -23.03 2.38
CA ILE A 219 21.96 -23.17 3.55
C ILE A 219 23.05 -24.23 3.34
N ALA A 220 22.73 -25.32 2.63
CA ALA A 220 23.70 -26.37 2.32
C ALA A 220 24.84 -25.86 1.40
N LEU A 221 24.51 -25.02 0.40
CA LEU A 221 25.49 -24.42 -0.50
C LEU A 221 26.40 -23.42 0.24
N HIS A 222 25.80 -22.59 1.09
CA HIS A 222 26.54 -21.64 1.92
C HIS A 222 27.44 -22.35 2.93
N PHE A 223 26.96 -23.44 3.54
CA PHE A 223 27.76 -24.23 4.47
C PHE A 223 28.95 -24.91 3.79
N GLU A 224 28.78 -25.47 2.59
CA GLU A 224 29.94 -26.01 1.86
C GLU A 224 30.91 -24.92 1.38
N SER A 225 30.40 -23.74 1.01
CA SER A 225 31.27 -22.58 0.72
C SER A 225 32.12 -22.20 1.95
N MET A 226 31.53 -22.25 3.15
CA MET A 226 32.26 -22.03 4.40
C MET A 226 33.29 -23.13 4.68
N ARG A 227 32.95 -24.40 4.45
CA ARG A 227 33.87 -25.53 4.66
C ARG A 227 35.06 -25.54 3.71
N THR A 228 34.85 -25.04 2.49
CA THR A 228 35.88 -25.00 1.44
C THR A 228 36.70 -23.71 1.44
N TYR A 229 36.26 -22.68 2.18
CA TYR A 229 37.03 -21.46 2.38
C TYR A 229 38.34 -21.76 3.11
N ALA A 230 39.45 -21.42 2.45
CA ALA A 230 40.79 -21.78 2.90
C ALA A 230 41.79 -20.62 2.80
N GLU A 231 41.30 -19.38 2.72
CA GLU A 231 42.18 -18.20 2.77
C GLU A 231 42.64 -18.01 4.23
N PRO A 232 43.96 -18.16 4.50
CA PRO A 232 44.48 -18.04 5.84
C PRO A 232 44.54 -16.57 6.26
N GLU A 233 44.02 -16.25 7.44
CA GLU A 233 44.29 -14.96 8.10
C GLU A 233 45.71 -14.92 8.69
N LEU A 234 46.19 -16.09 9.12
CA LEU A 234 47.51 -16.29 9.72
C LEU A 234 48.29 -17.35 8.92
N LEU A 235 49.53 -17.03 8.56
CA LEU A 235 50.39 -17.88 7.74
C LEU A 235 51.19 -18.89 8.57
N GLY A 236 51.22 -18.71 9.89
CA GLY A 236 51.90 -19.60 10.83
C GLY A 236 53.34 -19.22 11.13
N ASP A 237 53.84 -18.11 10.57
CA ASP A 237 55.16 -17.54 10.88
C ASP A 237 55.09 -16.38 11.88
N GLU A 238 53.89 -15.99 12.31
CA GLU A 238 53.68 -14.86 13.22
C GLU A 238 53.95 -15.20 14.69
N TRP A 239 54.07 -16.49 15.06
CA TRP A 239 54.34 -16.90 16.44
C TRP A 239 55.30 -18.10 16.52
N VAL A 240 55.92 -18.23 17.68
CA VAL A 240 56.60 -19.45 18.12
C VAL A 240 55.88 -19.91 19.38
N ALA A 241 55.40 -21.15 19.41
CA ALA A 241 54.79 -21.70 20.61
C ALA A 241 55.83 -21.78 21.74
N SER A 242 55.53 -21.14 22.86
CA SER A 242 56.33 -21.27 24.09
C SER A 242 55.86 -22.45 24.91
N GLU A 243 56.79 -23.18 25.51
CA GLU A 243 56.49 -24.20 26.50
C GLU A 243 56.46 -23.59 27.90
N PRO A 244 55.63 -24.11 28.82
CA PRO A 244 55.76 -23.79 30.24
C PRO A 244 57.18 -24.09 30.72
N THR A 245 57.72 -23.23 31.58
CA THR A 245 59.03 -23.48 32.17
C THR A 245 58.98 -24.67 33.14
N ALA A 246 60.13 -25.29 33.41
CA ALA A 246 60.23 -26.43 34.32
C ALA A 246 59.71 -26.14 35.74
N GLU A 247 59.74 -24.87 36.18
CA GLU A 247 59.23 -24.43 37.48
C GLU A 247 57.70 -24.25 37.50
N GLU A 248 57.10 -23.99 36.35
CA GLU A 248 55.64 -23.81 36.20
C GLU A 248 54.91 -25.15 36.03
N LEU A 249 55.62 -26.18 35.57
CA LEU A 249 55.10 -27.54 35.49
C LEU A 249 54.94 -28.11 36.91
N ARG A 250 53.70 -28.28 37.36
CA ARG A 250 53.37 -28.99 38.61
C ARG A 250 53.33 -30.51 38.37
N PRO A 251 53.76 -31.31 39.36
CA PRO A 251 53.68 -32.78 39.27
C PRO A 251 52.23 -33.30 39.28
#